data_AF-A0A7J9SMP7-F1
#
_entry.id   AF-A0A7J9SMP7-F1
#
_cell.length_a   1.000
_cell.length_b   1.000
_cell.length_c   1.000
_cell.angle_alpha   90.00
_cell.angle_beta   90.00
_cell.angle_gamma   90.00
#
_symmetry.space_group_name_H-M   'P 1'
#
loop_
_entity.id
_entity.type
_entity.pdbx_description
1 polymer ?
#
loop_
_entity_poly.entity_id
_entity_poly.type
_entity_poly.pdbx_seq_one_letter_code
_entity_poly.pdbx_strand_id
1 'polypeptide(L)' 'MSATTIAVSSETKELLRQFGEKGESYNNIIRKLIKEAGWKKLDNRWNKILENDEFISLDKL' A
#
# COMPACT_ATOMS: atom_id res chain seq x y z
N MET A 1 13.86 19.37 2.21
CA MET A 1 13.51 18.09 1.55
C MET A 1 13.56 18.31 0.05
N SER A 2 14.31 17.48 -0.69
CA SER A 2 14.30 17.54 -2.17
C SER A 2 13.01 16.91 -2.70
N ALA A 3 12.26 17.65 -3.51
CA ALA A 3 11.07 17.13 -4.17
C ALA A 3 11.42 16.72 -5.60
N THR A 4 10.96 15.55 -6.02
CA THR A 4 11.09 15.09 -7.40
C THR A 4 9.75 15.29 -8.10
N THR A 5 9.77 15.89 -9.29
CA THR A 5 8.57 16.06 -10.11
C THR A 5 8.22 14.75 -10.80
N ILE A 6 7.01 14.27 -10.58
CA ILE A 6 6.44 13.10 -11.27
C ILE A 6 5.35 13.61 -12.20
N ALA A 7 5.51 13.38 -13.50
CA ALA A 7 4.46 13.67 -14.46
C ALA A 7 3.36 12.61 -14.36
N VAL A 8 2.11 13.06 -14.28
CA VAL A 8 0.91 12.21 -14.25
C VAL A 8 -0.13 12.82 -15.19
N SER A 9 -1.08 12.00 -15.65
CA SER A 9 -2.18 12.51 -16.46
C SER A 9 -3.12 13.40 -15.63
N SER A 10 -3.91 14.24 -16.31
CA SER A 10 -4.92 15.09 -15.66
C SER A 10 -5.95 14.25 -14.91
N GLU A 11 -6.36 13.11 -15.47
CA GLU A 11 -7.29 12.18 -14.81
C GLU A 11 -6.69 11.61 -13.53
N THR A 12 -5.41 11.21 -13.57
CA THR A 12 -4.71 10.67 -12.39
C THR A 12 -4.59 11.71 -11.28
N LYS A 13 -4.30 12.97 -11.64
CA LYS A 13 -4.25 14.09 -10.68
C LYS A 13 -5.61 14.34 -10.02
N GLU A 14 -6.70 14.21 -10.78
CA GLU A 14 -8.06 14.37 -10.25
C GLU A 14 -8.44 13.23 -9.30
N LEU A 15 -8.08 11.98 -9.65
CA LEU A 15 -8.26 10.84 -8.75
C LEU A 15 -7.51 11.07 -7.42
N LEU A 16 -6.24 11.49 -7.49
CA LEU A 16 -5.47 11.81 -6.28
C LEU A 16 -6.16 12.89 -5.43
N ARG A 17 -6.80 13.89 -6.05
CA ARG A 17 -7.55 14.93 -5.33
C ARG A 17 -8.77 14.37 -4.61
N GLN A 18 -9.47 13.39 -5.20
CA GLN A 18 -10.62 12.73 -4.57
C GLN A 18 -10.24 11.85 -3.37
N PHE A 19 -9.03 11.29 -3.38
CA PHE A 19 -8.52 10.45 -2.28
C PHE A 19 -7.93 11.25 -1.11
N GLY A 20 -7.68 12.55 -1.28
CA GLY A 20 -7.11 13.41 -0.25
C GLY A 20 -8.14 14.26 0.48
N GLU A 21 -7.74 14.79 1.63
CA GLU A 21 -8.53 15.77 2.38
C GLU A 21 -8.15 17.22 2.01
N LYS A 22 -9.01 18.17 2.34
CA LYS A 22 -8.76 19.59 2.05
C LYS A 22 -7.47 20.05 2.73
N GLY A 23 -6.49 20.47 1.93
CA GLY A 23 -5.19 20.95 2.40
C GLY A 23 -4.11 19.86 2.50
N GLU A 24 -4.44 18.61 2.17
CA GLU A 24 -3.47 17.53 2.10
C GLU A 24 -2.57 17.64 0.84
N SER A 25 -1.28 17.36 0.99
CA SER A 25 -0.34 17.36 -0.14
C SER A 25 -0.44 16.08 -0.95
N TYR A 26 -0.25 16.17 -2.28
CA TYR A 26 -0.18 14.98 -3.15
C TYR A 26 0.87 13.96 -2.69
N ASN A 27 1.98 14.40 -2.12
CA ASN A 27 3.01 13.51 -1.57
C ASN A 27 2.48 12.70 -0.38
N ASN A 28 1.64 13.27 0.49
CA ASN A 28 1.05 12.56 1.61
C ASN A 28 0.01 11.55 1.13
N ILE A 29 -0.85 11.95 0.20
CA ILE A 29 -1.86 11.07 -0.42
C ILE A 29 -1.18 9.85 -1.06
N ILE A 30 -0.14 10.08 -1.87
CA ILE A 30 0.65 9.02 -2.50
C ILE A 30 1.27 8.10 -1.44
N ARG A 31 1.86 8.65 -0.37
CA ARG A 31 2.45 7.84 0.71
C ARG A 31 1.41 6.98 1.44
N LYS A 32 0.20 7.50 1.67
CA LYS A 32 -0.91 6.76 2.29
C LYS A 32 -1.34 5.61 1.39
N LEU A 33 -1.58 5.87 0.11
CA LEU A 33 -1.97 4.87 -0.88
C LEU A 33 -0.92 3.75 -1.02
N ILE A 34 0.38 4.10 -1.05
CA ILE A 34 1.47 3.12 -1.11
C ILE A 34 1.49 2.24 0.14
N LYS A 35 1.30 2.82 1.33
CA LYS A 35 1.26 2.06 2.59
C LYS A 35 0.10 1.07 2.60
N GLU A 36 -1.09 1.52 2.21
CA GLU A 36 -2.28 0.67 2.15
C GLU A 36 -2.13 -0.46 1.12
N ALA A 37 -1.61 -0.16 -0.07
CA ALA A 37 -1.34 -1.17 -1.09
C ALA A 37 -0.26 -2.18 -0.64
N GLY A 38 0.78 -1.69 0.04
CA GLY A 38 1.84 -2.54 0.62
C GLY A 38 1.29 -3.50 1.68
N TRP A 39 0.44 -3.00 2.59
CA TRP A 39 -0.23 -3.82 3.59
C TRP A 39 -1.10 -4.92 2.96
N LYS A 40 -1.97 -4.58 2.00
CA LYS A 40 -2.81 -5.57 1.31
C LYS A 40 -1.98 -6.64 0.58
N LYS A 41 -0.86 -6.25 -0.03
CA LYS A 41 0.03 -7.18 -0.74
C LYS A 41 0.77 -8.12 0.23
N LEU A 42 1.19 -7.60 1.38
CA LEU A 42 1.77 -8.42 2.44
C LEU A 42 0.72 -9.40 2.97
N ASP A 43 -0.47 -8.93 3.33
CA ASP A 43 -1.56 -9.75 3.83
C ASP A 43 -1.90 -10.92 2.89
N ASN A 44 -2.06 -10.67 1.59
CA ASN A 44 -2.27 -11.73 0.61
C ASN A 44 -1.11 -12.75 0.53
N ARG A 45 0.13 -12.32 0.76
CA ARG A 45 1.29 -13.22 0.81
C ARG A 45 1.25 -14.09 2.07
N TRP A 46 0.91 -13.52 3.21
CA TRP A 46 0.80 -14.23 4.48
C TRP A 46 -0.37 -15.23 4.48
N ASN A 47 -1.54 -14.81 3.99
CA ASN A 47 -2.71 -15.68 3.84
C ASN A 47 -2.41 -16.88 2.94
N LYS A 48 -1.65 -16.69 1.85
CA LYS A 48 -1.23 -17.80 0.97
C LYS A 48 -0.29 -18.80 1.66
N ILE A 49 0.59 -18.34 2.55
CA ILE A 49 1.49 -19.24 3.30
C ILE A 49 0.68 -20.06 4.30
N LEU A 50 -0.21 -19.42 5.05
CA LEU A 50 -1.09 -20.08 6.03
C LEU A 50 -2.06 -21.09 5.40
N GLU A 51 -2.49 -20.87 4.16
CA GLU A 51 -3.41 -21.77 3.45
C GLU A 51 -2.72 -23.04 2.91
N ASN A 52 -1.38 -23.02 2.73
CA ASN A 52 -0.63 -24.13 2.11
C ASN A 52 0.35 -24.85 3.05
N ASP A 53 0.72 -24.27 4.18
CA ASP A 53 1.62 -24.94 5.14
C ASP A 53 0.82 -25.63 6.26
N GLU A 54 1.00 -26.95 6.40
CA GLU A 54 0.55 -27.67 7.59
C GLU A 54 1.30 -27.16 8.82
N PHE A 55 0.56 -26.69 9.83
CA PHE A 55 1.14 -26.25 11.09
C PHE A 55 1.84 -27.42 11.81
N ILE A 56 3.17 -27.39 11.88
CA ILE A 56 3.96 -28.33 12.68
C ILE A 56 4.21 -27.71 14.05
N SER A 57 3.58 -28.25 15.09
CA SER A 57 3.85 -27.84 16.47
C SER A 57 5.30 -28.15 16.84
N LEU A 58 5.94 -27.23 17.56
CA LEU A 58 7.30 -27.38 18.08
C LEU A 58 7.44 -28.59 19.04
N ASP A 59 6.33 -29.09 19.59
CA ASP A 59 6.31 -30.29 20.43
C ASP A 59 6.58 -31.60 19.66
N LYS A 60 6.63 -31.55 18.32
CA LYS A 60 6.88 -32.71 17.44
C LYS A 60 8.33 -32.79 16.92
N LEU A 61 9.22 -31.92 17.38
CA LEU A 61 10.65 -31.88 17.00
C LEU A 61 11.54 -32.67 17.97
#